data_AF-A0AA37GE50-F1
#
_entry.id   AF-A0AA37GE50-F1
#
_cell.length_a   1.000
_cell.length_b   1.000
_cell.length_c   1.000
_cell.angle_alpha   90.00
_cell.angle_beta   90.00
_cell.angle_gamma   90.00
#
_symmetry.space_group_name_H-M   'P 1'
#
loop_
_entity.id
_entity.type
_entity.pdbx_description
1 polymer ?
#
loop_
_entity_poly.entity_id
_entity_poly.type
_entity_poly.pdbx_seq_one_letter_code
_entity_poly.pdbx_strand_id
1 'polypeptide(L)'
;MDAVYHKEYHVRDLSTKSVILFPSRAQIVRELKNIALNPGTNEVTIIGLTPTVDESTIKVDGTGSAVITDIAVELLPNRDIFEDIYPDSEDDIPDAESELEESADDPQESCELREIRSRLRELRDEERCAMEIVESAASRLKILDTYGKSLDRKKNINIAESIETYRAERDKIFHDHAAGLTRTQETKKLLSALLKEENCLVKQQKKEVAEAAREREKVRKEKAKEKQKDAKRREERERERQRIRKEREGFWPKLCYSVRITLEGAALTPMSSRRTSVSSDTAQAFTSTPGKTIEGLGFMCDLSLSYVTSSASWAPSYDLQLFTTNNTGMLCYDARITNETSETWSNCKPYFLDLRTAFQL
;
A
#
# COMPACT_ATOMS: atom_id res chain seq x y z
N MET A 1 50.96 30.12 6.91
CA MET A 1 50.26 28.98 6.32
C MET A 1 48.86 29.48 6.05
N ASP A 2 48.57 29.81 4.79
CA ASP A 2 47.27 30.37 4.45
C ASP A 2 46.24 29.25 4.53
N ALA A 3 45.22 29.44 5.37
CA ALA A 3 44.16 28.46 5.54
C ALA A 3 43.30 28.45 4.27
N VAL A 4 43.31 27.33 3.56
CA VAL A 4 42.43 27.11 2.40
C VAL A 4 41.08 26.60 2.90
N TYR A 5 40.01 27.33 2.60
CA TYR A 5 38.66 26.96 3.00
C TYR A 5 37.92 26.30 1.86
N HIS A 6 37.53 25.03 2.04
CA HIS A 6 36.82 24.24 1.03
C HIS A 6 35.30 24.30 1.22
N LYS A 7 34.55 24.47 0.13
CA LYS A 7 33.08 24.45 0.10
C LYS A 7 32.58 23.66 -1.10
N GLU A 8 31.66 22.73 -0.88
CA GLU A 8 31.08 21.88 -1.92
C GLU A 8 29.61 22.26 -2.17
N TYR A 9 29.24 22.31 -3.45
CA TYR A 9 27.88 22.58 -3.90
C TYR A 9 27.47 21.57 -4.97
N HIS A 10 26.29 20.98 -4.85
CA HIS A 10 25.73 20.12 -5.89
C HIS A 10 24.93 20.92 -6.90
N VAL A 11 25.12 20.65 -8.20
CA VAL A 11 24.40 21.31 -9.30
C VAL A 11 22.87 21.22 -9.15
N ARG A 12 22.38 20.13 -8.54
CA ARG A 12 20.95 19.88 -8.29
C ARG A 12 20.33 20.89 -7.33
N ASP A 13 21.11 21.38 -6.37
CA ASP A 13 20.69 22.35 -5.37
C ASP A 13 20.83 23.80 -5.90
N LEU A 14 21.49 23.97 -7.05
CA LEU A 14 21.71 25.28 -7.65
C LEU A 14 20.50 25.75 -8.45
N SER A 15 20.10 26.99 -8.19
CA SER A 15 19.02 27.65 -8.93
C SER A 15 19.42 27.86 -10.39
N THR A 16 18.49 27.60 -11.30
CA THR A 16 18.69 27.85 -12.74
C THR A 16 18.20 29.24 -13.09
N LYS A 17 19.10 30.11 -13.58
CA LYS A 17 18.77 31.48 -13.99
C LYS A 17 18.10 31.50 -15.36
N SER A 18 18.75 30.90 -16.34
CA SER A 18 18.29 30.88 -17.73
C SER A 18 18.75 29.62 -18.44
N VAL A 19 17.86 29.03 -19.24
CA VAL A 19 18.17 27.95 -20.17
C VAL A 19 17.87 28.46 -21.57
N ILE A 20 18.85 28.36 -22.45
CA ILE A 20 18.73 28.72 -23.86
C ILE A 20 18.88 27.45 -24.69
N LEU A 21 17.80 27.03 -25.35
CA LEU A 21 17.75 25.83 -26.18
C LEU A 21 18.00 26.20 -27.64
N PHE A 22 18.96 25.52 -28.25
CA PHE A 22 19.24 25.53 -29.68
C PHE A 22 18.79 24.19 -30.30
N PRO A 23 18.76 24.07 -31.64
CA PRO A 23 18.38 22.83 -32.31
C PRO A 23 19.27 21.61 -32.00
N SER A 24 20.51 21.84 -31.57
CA SER A 24 21.50 20.77 -31.31
C SER A 24 22.21 20.85 -29.96
N ARG A 25 21.95 21.87 -29.16
CA ARG A 25 22.65 22.12 -27.88
C ARG A 25 21.82 23.02 -26.99
N ALA A 26 22.17 23.09 -25.71
CA ALA A 26 21.58 24.03 -24.76
C ALA A 26 22.67 24.77 -24.00
N GLN A 27 22.47 26.07 -23.78
CA GLN A 27 23.27 26.86 -22.86
C GLN A 27 22.50 27.03 -21.55
N ILE A 28 23.13 26.67 -20.44
CA ILE A 28 22.55 26.75 -19.10
C ILE A 28 23.37 27.75 -18.29
N VAL A 29 22.67 28.60 -17.55
CA VAL A 29 23.25 29.51 -16.57
C VAL A 29 22.67 29.21 -15.19
N ARG A 30 23.53 28.79 -14.26
CA ARG A 30 23.20 28.53 -12.86
C ARG A 30 23.68 29.70 -12.01
N GLU A 31 22.92 30.04 -10.98
CA GLU A 31 23.29 31.08 -10.00
C GLU A 31 23.49 30.46 -8.62
N LEU A 32 24.63 30.79 -8.02
CA LEU A 32 24.96 30.55 -6.63
C LEU A 32 24.97 31.90 -5.91
N LYS A 33 24.03 32.11 -4.99
CA LYS A 33 23.88 33.38 -4.25
C LYS A 33 24.38 33.27 -2.83
N ASN A 34 24.92 34.36 -2.31
CA ASN A 34 25.31 34.53 -0.91
C ASN A 34 26.31 33.48 -0.40
N ILE A 35 27.34 33.17 -1.19
CA ILE A 35 28.44 32.32 -0.72
C ILE A 35 29.22 33.12 0.32
N ALA A 36 29.10 32.73 1.60
CA ALA A 36 29.93 33.29 2.65
C ALA A 36 31.40 32.88 2.41
N LEU A 37 32.32 33.82 2.37
CA LEU A 37 33.74 33.59 2.16
C LEU A 37 34.50 33.97 3.43
N ASN A 38 35.60 33.26 3.66
CA ASN A 38 36.55 33.62 4.71
C ASN A 38 37.67 34.48 4.11
N PRO A 39 38.31 35.35 4.91
CA PRO A 39 39.47 36.10 4.45
C PRO A 39 40.61 35.13 4.09
N GLY A 40 41.18 35.29 2.89
CA GLY A 40 42.19 34.39 2.33
C GLY A 40 41.67 33.54 1.16
N THR A 41 42.32 32.41 0.91
CA THR A 41 42.00 31.50 -0.20
C THR A 41 40.80 30.61 0.14
N ASN A 42 39.77 30.66 -0.70
CA ASN A 42 38.61 29.79 -0.61
C ASN A 42 38.53 28.95 -1.89
N GLU A 43 38.29 27.66 -1.74
CA GLU A 43 38.08 26.71 -2.83
C GLU A 43 36.60 26.32 -2.84
N VAL A 44 35.91 26.63 -3.94
CA VAL A 44 34.50 26.32 -4.15
C VAL A 44 34.42 25.24 -5.22
N THR A 45 33.90 24.08 -4.87
CA THR A 45 33.75 22.95 -5.79
C THR A 45 32.27 22.72 -6.11
N ILE A 46 31.93 22.82 -7.39
CA ILE A 46 30.61 22.51 -7.91
C ILE A 46 30.65 21.08 -8.48
N ILE A 47 29.81 20.19 -7.97
CA ILE A 47 29.80 18.76 -8.29
C ILE A 47 28.50 18.37 -8.99
N GLY A 48 28.59 17.45 -9.95
CA GLY A 48 27.41 16.83 -10.56
C GLY A 48 26.94 17.48 -11.85
N LEU A 49 27.84 18.13 -12.60
CA LEU A 49 27.54 18.57 -13.96
C LEU A 49 27.41 17.36 -14.89
N THR A 50 26.46 17.42 -15.83
CA THR A 50 26.22 16.33 -16.80
C THR A 50 27.50 16.00 -17.59
N PRO A 51 27.81 14.71 -17.87
CA PRO A 51 28.98 14.32 -18.67
C PRO A 51 28.92 14.81 -20.12
N THR A 52 27.77 15.33 -20.55
CA THR A 52 27.51 15.84 -21.89
C THR A 52 27.79 17.34 -22.02
N VAL A 53 28.35 17.97 -20.97
CA VAL A 53 28.88 19.34 -21.01
C VAL A 53 30.17 19.38 -21.84
N ASP A 54 30.32 20.45 -22.62
CA ASP A 54 31.59 20.78 -23.28
C ASP A 54 32.48 21.57 -22.32
N GLU A 55 33.60 20.96 -21.90
CA GLU A 55 34.59 21.54 -20.97
C GLU A 55 35.02 22.96 -21.38
N SER A 56 35.18 23.21 -22.68
CA SER A 56 35.67 24.49 -23.21
C SER A 56 34.65 25.64 -23.08
N THR A 57 33.40 25.32 -22.79
CA THR A 57 32.29 26.28 -22.70
C THR A 57 31.95 26.69 -21.27
N ILE A 58 32.58 26.06 -20.28
CA ILE A 58 32.38 26.36 -18.87
C ILE A 58 32.98 27.73 -18.56
N LYS A 59 32.14 28.64 -18.07
CA LYS A 59 32.50 29.99 -17.68
C LYS A 59 31.94 30.28 -16.30
N VAL A 60 32.72 30.97 -15.49
CA VAL A 60 32.33 31.39 -14.14
C VAL A 60 32.47 32.89 -14.06
N ASP A 61 31.37 33.58 -13.82
CA ASP A 61 31.38 35.01 -13.52
C ASP A 61 31.12 35.20 -12.02
N GLY A 62 31.92 36.04 -11.37
CA GLY A 62 31.79 36.35 -9.95
C GLY A 62 31.41 37.81 -9.73
N THR A 63 30.37 38.03 -8.91
CA THR A 63 29.97 39.35 -8.44
C THR A 63 30.12 39.37 -6.92
N GLY A 64 30.97 40.24 -6.37
CA GLY A 64 31.13 40.33 -4.91
C GLY A 64 32.50 40.82 -4.46
N SER A 65 32.85 40.44 -3.23
CA SER A 65 34.05 40.91 -2.51
C SER A 65 35.31 40.04 -2.71
N ALA A 66 35.27 39.08 -3.65
CA ALA A 66 36.37 38.16 -3.93
C ALA A 66 36.71 38.12 -5.43
N VAL A 67 37.96 37.78 -5.73
CA VAL A 67 38.48 37.65 -7.11
C VAL A 67 38.68 36.18 -7.43
N ILE A 68 38.31 35.76 -8.64
CA ILE A 68 38.54 34.40 -9.14
C ILE A 68 40.00 34.29 -9.60
N THR A 69 40.75 33.39 -8.99
CA THR A 69 42.19 33.19 -9.29
C THR A 69 42.39 32.07 -10.31
N ASP A 70 41.68 30.96 -10.15
CA ASP A 70 41.80 29.77 -11.01
C ASP A 70 40.49 28.99 -11.10
N ILE A 71 40.29 28.34 -12.25
CA ILE A 71 39.14 27.48 -12.53
C ILE A 71 39.68 26.16 -13.10
N ALA A 72 39.51 25.08 -12.36
CA ALA A 72 39.87 23.73 -12.80
C ALA A 72 38.60 22.89 -13.03
N VAL A 73 38.58 22.12 -14.12
CA VAL A 73 37.47 21.24 -14.49
C VAL A 73 38.00 19.81 -14.53
N GLU A 74 37.33 18.90 -13.84
CA GLU A 74 37.73 17.48 -13.76
C GLU A 74 36.53 16.57 -13.98
N LEU A 75 36.72 15.51 -14.78
CA LEU A 75 35.72 14.46 -14.96
C LEU A 75 35.95 13.37 -13.90
N LEU A 76 35.00 13.23 -12.98
CA LEU A 76 35.11 12.30 -11.85
C LEU A 76 33.97 11.25 -11.87
N PRO A 77 34.18 10.06 -11.29
CA PRO A 77 33.08 9.13 -11.02
C PRO A 77 31.99 9.79 -10.21
N ASN A 78 30.73 9.52 -10.56
CA ASN A 78 29.60 10.04 -9.81
C ASN A 78 29.63 9.48 -8.38
N ARG A 79 29.79 10.36 -7.39
CA ARG A 79 29.82 10.00 -5.96
C ARG A 79 28.42 9.98 -5.33
N ASP A 80 27.40 10.43 -6.07
CA ASP A 80 26.01 10.40 -5.64
C ASP A 80 25.50 8.95 -5.62
N ILE A 81 24.70 8.61 -4.60
CA ILE A 81 24.02 7.32 -4.47
C ILE A 81 22.63 7.43 -5.09
N PHE A 82 22.28 6.49 -5.97
CA PHE A 82 21.00 6.50 -6.69
C PHE A 82 19.82 6.39 -5.72
N GLU A 83 19.93 5.48 -4.75
CA GLU A 83 18.90 5.20 -3.75
C GLU A 83 18.61 6.39 -2.83
N ASP A 84 19.62 7.21 -2.49
CA ASP A 84 19.43 8.37 -1.61
C ASP A 84 18.63 9.50 -2.29
N ILE A 85 18.73 9.59 -3.61
CA ILE A 85 18.11 10.65 -4.42
C ILE A 85 16.75 10.21 -4.95
N TYR A 86 16.61 8.93 -5.29
CA TYR A 86 15.36 8.31 -5.70
C TYR A 86 15.00 7.20 -4.72
N PRO A 87 14.63 7.55 -3.48
CA PRO A 87 14.19 6.55 -2.52
C PRO A 87 12.99 5.82 -3.09
N ASP A 88 13.03 4.49 -3.04
CA ASP A 88 11.83 3.69 -3.22
C ASP A 88 10.92 4.06 -2.05
N SER A 89 9.80 4.74 -2.33
CA SER A 89 8.83 5.06 -1.29
C SER A 89 8.42 3.76 -0.58
N GLU A 90 8.87 3.56 0.66
CA GLU A 90 8.66 2.37 1.50
C GLU A 90 7.20 2.23 2.01
N ASP A 91 6.25 2.92 1.39
CA ASP A 91 4.85 2.97 1.84
C ASP A 91 4.04 1.69 1.56
N ASP A 92 4.64 0.64 1.02
CA ASP A 92 4.01 -0.68 0.90
C ASP A 92 4.62 -1.67 1.92
N ILE A 93 4.64 -1.29 3.21
CA ILE A 93 4.65 -2.32 4.25
C ILE A 93 3.35 -3.09 4.05
N PRO A 94 3.38 -4.41 3.77
CA PRO A 94 2.16 -5.17 3.59
C PRO A 94 1.34 -5.01 4.86
N ASP A 95 0.15 -4.44 4.68
CA ASP A 95 -0.86 -4.39 5.73
C ASP A 95 -1.09 -5.84 6.13
N ALA A 96 -0.46 -6.21 7.25
CA ALA A 96 -0.59 -7.51 7.86
C ALA A 96 -1.97 -7.53 8.48
N GLU A 97 -3.00 -7.53 7.63
CA GLU A 97 -4.37 -7.79 8.01
C GLU A 97 -4.39 -9.23 8.49
N SER A 98 -4.16 -9.32 9.80
CA SER A 98 -4.37 -10.45 10.68
C SER A 98 -5.52 -11.30 10.13
N GLU A 99 -5.15 -12.44 9.56
CA GLU A 99 -6.05 -13.55 9.29
C GLU A 99 -6.54 -14.05 10.65
N LEU A 100 -7.52 -13.35 11.21
CA LEU A 100 -8.29 -13.84 12.33
C LEU A 100 -9.04 -15.05 11.79
N GLU A 101 -8.48 -16.23 12.07
CA GLU A 101 -9.17 -17.50 11.97
C GLU A 101 -10.48 -17.36 12.74
N GLU A 102 -11.60 -17.26 12.01
CA GLU A 102 -12.93 -17.45 12.57
C GLU A 102 -12.91 -18.85 13.20
N SER A 103 -12.82 -18.89 14.52
CA SER A 103 -12.98 -20.11 15.30
C SER A 103 -14.27 -20.77 14.85
N ALA A 104 -14.13 -21.95 14.25
CA ALA A 104 -15.26 -22.78 13.88
C ALA A 104 -15.93 -23.23 15.18
N ASP A 105 -16.90 -22.43 15.65
CA ASP A 105 -17.85 -22.89 16.65
C ASP A 105 -18.53 -24.13 16.06
N ASP A 106 -18.21 -25.28 16.66
CA ASP A 106 -18.90 -26.52 16.36
C ASP A 106 -20.40 -26.29 16.55
N PRO A 107 -21.25 -26.79 15.64
CA PRO A 107 -22.69 -26.62 15.74
C PRO A 107 -23.21 -27.33 17.00
N GLN A 108 -23.28 -26.58 18.09
CA GLN A 108 -23.82 -27.02 19.36
C GLN A 108 -25.31 -27.30 19.17
N GLU A 109 -25.75 -28.53 19.44
CA GLU A 109 -27.16 -28.90 19.36
C GLU A 109 -28.00 -27.98 20.26
N SER A 110 -29.11 -27.43 19.73
CA SER A 110 -30.00 -26.58 20.52
C SER A 110 -30.45 -27.29 21.79
N CYS A 111 -30.61 -26.51 22.87
CA CYS A 111 -31.10 -27.02 24.15
C CYS A 111 -32.44 -27.75 23.98
N GLU A 112 -33.31 -27.22 23.13
CA GLU A 112 -34.63 -27.78 22.82
C GLU A 112 -34.58 -29.19 22.19
N LEU A 113 -33.67 -29.43 21.22
CA LEU A 113 -33.52 -30.76 20.62
C LEU A 113 -33.02 -31.80 21.64
N ARG A 114 -32.15 -31.36 22.54
CA ARG A 114 -31.59 -32.21 23.59
C ARG A 114 -32.65 -32.63 24.60
N GLU A 115 -33.52 -31.69 24.98
CA GLU A 115 -34.66 -31.93 25.86
C GLU A 115 -35.67 -32.90 25.22
N ILE A 116 -36.03 -32.69 23.95
CA ILE A 116 -36.95 -33.59 23.22
C ILE A 116 -36.37 -35.00 23.09
N ARG A 117 -35.06 -35.13 22.81
CA ARG A 117 -34.38 -36.43 22.75
C ARG A 117 -34.35 -37.13 24.12
N SER A 118 -34.17 -36.38 25.21
CA SER A 118 -34.28 -36.94 26.57
C SER A 118 -35.69 -37.46 26.81
N ARG A 119 -36.71 -36.66 26.49
CA ARG A 119 -38.11 -37.05 26.68
C ARG A 119 -38.53 -38.23 25.82
N LEU A 120 -38.02 -38.33 24.58
CA LEU A 120 -38.20 -39.50 23.72
C LEU A 120 -37.60 -40.77 24.33
N ARG A 121 -36.45 -40.65 25.01
CA ARG A 121 -35.82 -41.79 25.70
C ARG A 121 -36.69 -42.25 26.87
N GLU A 122 -37.14 -41.31 27.71
CA GLU A 122 -38.04 -41.59 28.83
C GLU A 122 -39.34 -42.27 28.38
N LEU A 123 -40.02 -41.73 27.36
CA LEU A 123 -41.26 -42.32 26.85
C LEU A 123 -41.06 -43.71 26.24
N ARG A 124 -39.89 -43.97 25.64
CA ARG A 124 -39.55 -45.30 25.10
C ARG A 124 -39.30 -46.31 26.23
N ASP A 125 -38.73 -45.87 27.34
CA ASP A 125 -38.57 -46.71 28.53
C ASP A 125 -39.93 -46.94 29.23
N GLU A 126 -40.79 -45.93 29.31
CA GLU A 126 -42.18 -46.06 29.79
C GLU A 126 -43.01 -47.04 28.93
N GLU A 127 -42.87 -46.97 27.59
CA GLU A 127 -43.49 -47.92 26.66
C GLU A 127 -43.01 -49.36 26.94
N ARG A 128 -41.69 -49.56 27.12
CA ARG A 128 -41.12 -50.87 27.45
C ARG A 128 -41.67 -51.42 28.77
N CYS A 129 -41.74 -50.58 29.80
CA CYS A 129 -42.32 -50.95 31.09
C CYS A 129 -43.82 -51.30 30.98
N ALA A 130 -44.60 -50.55 30.19
CA ALA A 130 -46.01 -50.83 29.97
C ALA A 130 -46.22 -52.14 29.19
N MET A 131 -45.37 -52.43 28.20
CA MET A 131 -45.38 -53.71 27.48
C MET A 131 -45.04 -54.89 28.39
N GLU A 132 -44.07 -54.75 29.29
CA GLU A 132 -43.73 -55.79 30.27
C GLU A 132 -44.93 -56.11 31.18
N ILE A 133 -45.73 -55.10 31.58
CA ILE A 133 -46.97 -55.33 32.35
C ILE A 133 -47.96 -56.18 31.55
N VAL A 134 -48.11 -55.91 30.26
CA VAL A 134 -48.99 -56.67 29.35
C VAL A 134 -48.48 -58.11 29.20
N GLU A 135 -47.19 -58.30 28.96
CA GLU A 135 -46.55 -59.61 28.79
C GLU A 135 -46.56 -60.43 30.09
N SER A 136 -46.33 -59.78 31.24
CA SER A 136 -46.44 -60.36 32.57
C SER A 136 -47.88 -60.79 32.89
N ALA A 137 -48.88 -59.95 32.57
CA ALA A 137 -50.29 -60.32 32.72
C ALA A 137 -50.67 -61.50 31.82
N ALA A 138 -50.20 -61.55 30.57
CA ALA A 138 -50.40 -62.68 29.67
C ALA A 138 -49.75 -63.98 30.19
N SER A 139 -48.54 -63.87 30.75
CA SER A 139 -47.83 -65.00 31.38
C SER A 139 -48.56 -65.51 32.62
N ARG A 140 -49.03 -64.59 33.49
CA ARG A 140 -49.86 -64.93 34.66
C ARG A 140 -51.18 -65.60 34.26
N LEU A 141 -51.83 -65.11 33.20
CA LEU A 141 -53.06 -65.74 32.67
C LEU A 141 -52.80 -67.19 32.22
N LYS A 142 -51.69 -67.42 31.51
CA LYS A 142 -51.29 -68.77 31.07
C LYS A 142 -51.09 -69.71 32.26
N ILE A 143 -50.44 -69.23 33.34
CA ILE A 143 -50.28 -69.99 34.59
C ILE A 143 -51.64 -70.29 35.21
N LEU A 144 -52.51 -69.28 35.34
CA LEU A 144 -53.85 -69.43 35.91
C LEU A 144 -54.72 -70.44 35.14
N ASP A 145 -54.67 -70.41 33.81
CA ASP A 145 -55.40 -71.34 32.94
C ASP A 145 -54.86 -72.78 33.06
N THR A 146 -53.54 -72.95 33.23
CA THR A 146 -52.97 -74.28 33.52
C THR A 146 -53.40 -74.80 34.89
N TYR A 147 -53.45 -73.93 35.91
CA TYR A 147 -53.96 -74.28 37.24
C TYR A 147 -55.43 -74.69 37.19
N GLY A 148 -56.27 -73.91 36.48
CA GLY A 148 -57.68 -74.21 36.22
C GLY A 148 -57.90 -75.60 35.63
N LYS A 149 -57.11 -75.99 34.63
CA LYS A 149 -57.17 -77.34 34.01
C LYS A 149 -56.76 -78.48 34.94
N SER A 150 -55.96 -78.20 35.98
CA SER A 150 -55.44 -79.20 36.91
C SER A 150 -56.33 -79.43 38.14
N LEU A 151 -57.20 -78.46 38.48
CA LEU A 151 -58.11 -78.49 39.62
C LEU A 151 -59.09 -79.68 39.57
N ASP A 152 -59.53 -80.07 38.37
CA ASP A 152 -60.51 -81.16 38.14
C ASP A 152 -59.99 -82.57 38.54
N ARG A 153 -58.69 -82.72 38.81
CA ARG A 153 -58.06 -84.02 39.08
C ARG A 153 -57.91 -84.36 40.58
N LYS A 154 -58.19 -83.43 41.51
CA LYS A 154 -57.96 -83.61 42.95
C LYS A 154 -59.27 -83.84 43.73
N LYS A 155 -59.40 -85.00 44.40
CA LYS A 155 -60.66 -85.52 44.99
C LYS A 155 -61.20 -84.81 46.25
N ASN A 156 -60.58 -83.77 46.80
CA ASN A 156 -60.95 -83.15 48.10
C ASN A 156 -60.91 -81.60 48.11
N ILE A 157 -61.33 -80.93 47.04
CA ILE A 157 -61.30 -79.46 46.96
C ILE A 157 -62.72 -78.89 46.98
N ASN A 158 -62.96 -77.84 47.77
CA ASN A 158 -64.19 -77.05 47.74
C ASN A 158 -64.26 -76.28 46.42
N ILE A 159 -65.08 -76.76 45.49
CA ILE A 159 -65.18 -76.26 44.12
C ILE A 159 -65.59 -74.79 44.08
N ALA A 160 -66.51 -74.35 44.95
CA ALA A 160 -67.03 -72.99 44.95
C ALA A 160 -65.95 -71.94 45.28
N GLU A 161 -65.17 -72.18 46.33
CA GLU A 161 -64.08 -71.28 46.78
C GLU A 161 -62.92 -71.23 45.76
N SER A 162 -62.64 -72.35 45.07
CA SER A 162 -61.62 -72.40 44.02
C SER A 162 -62.01 -71.62 42.74
N ILE A 163 -63.31 -71.56 42.42
CA ILE A 163 -63.82 -70.77 41.30
C ILE A 163 -63.80 -69.28 41.64
N GLU A 164 -64.12 -68.93 42.89
CA GLU A 164 -64.13 -67.54 43.35
C GLU A 164 -62.72 -66.94 43.40
N THR A 165 -61.74 -67.69 43.88
CA THR A 165 -60.32 -67.32 43.82
C THR A 165 -59.80 -67.19 42.38
N TYR A 166 -60.17 -68.12 41.48
CA TYR A 166 -59.84 -68.02 40.07
C TYR A 166 -60.44 -66.75 39.42
N ARG A 167 -61.71 -66.45 39.70
CA ARG A 167 -62.38 -65.23 39.19
C ARG A 167 -61.67 -63.97 39.68
N ALA A 168 -61.40 -63.88 40.98
CA ALA A 168 -60.73 -62.72 41.56
C ALA A 168 -59.33 -62.49 40.95
N GLU A 169 -58.53 -63.56 40.79
CA GLU A 169 -57.19 -63.45 40.17
C GLU A 169 -57.28 -63.14 38.67
N ARG A 170 -58.24 -63.72 37.95
CA ARG A 170 -58.49 -63.40 36.53
C ARG A 170 -58.91 -61.95 36.34
N ASP A 171 -59.74 -61.42 37.23
CA ASP A 171 -60.16 -60.02 37.19
C ASP A 171 -58.97 -59.10 37.44
N LYS A 172 -58.10 -59.38 38.42
CA LYS A 172 -56.86 -58.60 38.64
C LYS A 172 -55.96 -58.60 37.40
N ILE A 173 -55.73 -59.77 36.79
CA ILE A 173 -54.93 -59.90 35.56
C ILE A 173 -55.55 -59.12 34.41
N PHE A 174 -56.88 -59.15 34.27
CA PHE A 174 -57.59 -58.38 33.25
C PHE A 174 -57.40 -56.87 33.43
N HIS A 175 -57.51 -56.35 34.66
CA HIS A 175 -57.29 -54.95 34.95
C HIS A 175 -55.84 -54.53 34.67
N ASP A 176 -54.85 -55.32 35.09
CA ASP A 176 -53.43 -55.06 34.81
C ASP A 176 -53.14 -55.04 33.29
N HIS A 177 -53.69 -56.02 32.57
CA HIS A 177 -53.53 -56.11 31.12
C HIS A 177 -54.21 -54.93 30.39
N ALA A 178 -55.43 -54.58 30.79
CA ALA A 178 -56.15 -53.44 30.24
C ALA A 178 -55.42 -52.12 30.51
N ALA A 179 -54.92 -51.92 31.73
CA ALA A 179 -54.12 -50.75 32.11
C ALA A 179 -52.77 -50.68 31.38
N GLY A 180 -52.12 -51.82 31.15
CA GLY A 180 -50.89 -51.90 30.36
C GLY A 180 -51.14 -51.51 28.89
N LEU A 181 -52.24 -51.98 28.29
CA LEU A 181 -52.61 -51.65 26.91
C LEU A 181 -52.94 -50.16 26.73
N THR A 182 -53.73 -49.56 27.63
CA THR A 182 -54.07 -48.13 27.54
C THR A 182 -52.82 -47.28 27.66
N ARG A 183 -51.95 -47.55 28.65
CA ARG A 183 -50.66 -46.87 28.79
C ARG A 183 -49.78 -47.02 27.56
N THR A 184 -49.69 -48.22 26.99
CA THR A 184 -48.90 -48.46 25.76
C THR A 184 -49.44 -47.65 24.57
N GLN A 185 -50.76 -47.54 24.42
CA GLN A 185 -51.35 -46.74 23.35
C GLN A 185 -51.13 -45.23 23.55
N GLU A 186 -51.23 -44.75 24.80
CA GLU A 186 -50.97 -43.35 25.16
C GLU A 186 -49.51 -42.97 24.95
N THR A 187 -48.56 -43.78 25.45
CA THR A 187 -47.13 -43.54 25.28
C THR A 187 -46.75 -43.59 23.80
N LYS A 188 -47.26 -44.54 23.01
CA LYS A 188 -47.05 -44.59 21.55
C LYS A 188 -47.53 -43.33 20.83
N LYS A 189 -48.69 -42.79 21.20
CA LYS A 189 -49.21 -41.54 20.62
C LYS A 189 -48.27 -40.38 20.93
N LEU A 190 -47.85 -40.22 22.19
CA LEU A 190 -46.91 -39.19 22.61
C LEU A 190 -45.55 -39.33 21.91
N LEU A 191 -45.03 -40.55 21.81
CA LEU A 191 -43.77 -40.86 21.15
C LEU A 191 -43.84 -40.48 19.66
N SER A 192 -44.94 -40.80 18.98
CA SER A 192 -45.15 -40.41 17.58
C SER A 192 -45.26 -38.90 17.37
N ALA A 193 -45.77 -38.16 18.36
CA ALA A 193 -45.88 -36.71 18.32
C ALA A 193 -44.49 -36.06 18.52
N LEU A 194 -43.74 -36.47 19.54
CA LEU A 194 -42.39 -35.96 19.80
C LEU A 194 -41.40 -36.31 18.68
N LEU A 195 -41.53 -37.48 18.04
CA LEU A 195 -40.70 -37.81 16.87
C LEU A 195 -40.96 -36.89 15.68
N LYS A 196 -42.20 -36.42 15.50
CA LYS A 196 -42.50 -35.44 14.45
C LYS A 196 -41.89 -34.09 14.78
N GLU A 197 -41.98 -33.67 16.03
CA GLU A 197 -41.40 -32.42 16.53
C GLU A 197 -39.86 -32.42 16.38
N GLU A 198 -39.19 -33.49 16.82
CA GLU A 198 -37.75 -33.67 16.63
C GLU A 198 -37.37 -33.57 15.15
N ASN A 199 -38.09 -34.26 14.27
CA ASN A 199 -37.82 -34.23 12.83
C ASN A 199 -38.01 -32.83 12.22
N CYS A 200 -39.01 -32.07 12.69
CA CYS A 200 -39.22 -30.69 12.24
C CYS A 200 -38.06 -29.79 12.67
N LEU A 201 -37.65 -29.86 13.94
CA LEU A 201 -36.54 -29.07 14.48
C LEU A 201 -35.19 -29.42 13.84
N VAL A 202 -34.91 -30.71 13.63
CA VAL A 202 -33.70 -31.15 12.91
C VAL A 202 -33.69 -30.62 11.47
N LYS A 203 -34.83 -30.61 10.78
CA LYS A 203 -34.92 -30.03 9.43
C LYS A 203 -34.66 -28.52 9.45
N GLN A 204 -35.16 -27.83 10.47
CA GLN A 204 -34.95 -26.39 10.63
C GLN A 204 -33.47 -26.07 10.87
N GLN A 205 -32.80 -26.76 11.80
CA GLN A 205 -31.37 -26.56 12.06
C GLN A 205 -30.51 -26.86 10.83
N LYS A 206 -30.81 -27.95 10.11
CA LYS A 206 -30.09 -28.26 8.87
C LYS A 206 -30.25 -27.17 7.81
N LYS A 207 -31.43 -26.55 7.74
CA LYS A 207 -31.70 -25.44 6.82
C LYS A 207 -30.91 -24.19 7.23
N GLU A 208 -30.92 -23.82 8.51
CA GLU A 208 -30.19 -22.68 9.05
C GLU A 208 -28.67 -22.84 8.87
N VAL A 209 -28.12 -24.03 9.18
CA VAL A 209 -26.70 -24.34 8.96
C VAL A 209 -26.34 -24.30 7.47
N ALA A 210 -27.22 -24.80 6.59
CA ALA A 210 -26.99 -24.75 5.15
C ALA A 210 -27.06 -23.32 4.59
N GLU A 211 -27.96 -22.47 5.09
CA GLU A 211 -28.04 -21.05 4.72
C GLU A 211 -26.81 -20.28 5.21
N ALA A 212 -26.42 -20.46 6.48
CA ALA A 212 -25.21 -19.88 7.06
C ALA A 212 -23.94 -20.31 6.30
N ALA A 213 -23.83 -21.59 5.92
CA ALA A 213 -22.70 -22.08 5.12
C ALA A 213 -22.65 -21.43 3.72
N ARG A 214 -23.81 -21.23 3.07
CA ARG A 214 -23.90 -20.54 1.77
C ARG A 214 -23.49 -19.08 1.88
N GLU A 215 -23.87 -18.40 2.96
CA GLU A 215 -23.48 -17.00 3.22
C GLU A 215 -21.98 -16.88 3.47
N ARG A 216 -21.41 -17.73 4.34
CA ARG A 216 -19.96 -17.80 4.57
C ARG A 216 -19.17 -18.06 3.29
N GLU A 217 -19.66 -18.95 2.43
CA GLU A 217 -19.02 -19.23 1.14
C GLU A 217 -19.06 -18.02 0.19
N LYS A 218 -20.17 -17.27 0.15
CA LYS A 218 -20.29 -16.02 -0.63
C LYS A 218 -19.28 -14.98 -0.15
N VAL A 219 -19.24 -14.72 1.16
CA VAL A 219 -18.29 -13.78 1.78
C VAL A 219 -16.85 -14.20 1.48
N ARG A 220 -16.52 -15.49 1.62
CA ARG A 220 -15.19 -16.01 1.28
C ARG A 220 -14.83 -15.79 -0.20
N LYS A 221 -15.78 -16.01 -1.11
CA LYS A 221 -15.58 -15.78 -2.56
C LYS A 221 -15.40 -14.30 -2.88
N GLU A 222 -16.11 -13.41 -2.21
CA GLU A 222 -15.97 -11.95 -2.38
C GLU A 222 -14.62 -11.47 -1.86
N LYS A 223 -14.23 -11.84 -0.63
CA LYS A 223 -12.91 -11.57 -0.07
C LYS A 223 -11.79 -12.10 -0.96
N ALA A 224 -11.92 -13.32 -1.50
CA ALA A 224 -10.93 -13.89 -2.42
C ALA A 224 -10.82 -13.10 -3.74
N LYS A 225 -11.95 -12.65 -4.30
CA LYS A 225 -11.96 -11.79 -5.51
C LYS A 225 -11.33 -10.43 -5.24
N GLU A 226 -11.57 -9.85 -4.07
CA GLU A 226 -10.98 -8.58 -3.66
C GLU A 226 -9.46 -8.71 -3.46
N LYS A 227 -9.00 -9.72 -2.71
CA LYS A 227 -7.57 -10.05 -2.58
C LYS A 227 -6.90 -10.25 -3.94
N GLN A 228 -7.57 -10.91 -4.89
CA GLN A 228 -7.04 -11.10 -6.24
C GLN A 228 -6.95 -9.79 -7.04
N LYS A 229 -7.96 -8.91 -6.94
CA LYS A 229 -7.93 -7.59 -7.59
C LYS A 229 -6.83 -6.70 -7.02
N ASP A 230 -6.68 -6.70 -5.70
CA ASP A 230 -5.62 -5.96 -5.02
C ASP A 230 -4.23 -6.49 -5.41
N ALA A 231 -4.02 -7.81 -5.41
CA ALA A 231 -2.77 -8.42 -5.85
C ALA A 231 -2.40 -8.03 -7.30
N LYS A 232 -3.38 -8.01 -8.22
CA LYS A 232 -3.14 -7.54 -9.60
C LYS A 232 -2.76 -6.06 -9.66
N ARG A 233 -3.42 -5.20 -8.87
CA ARG A 233 -3.09 -3.76 -8.79
C ARG A 233 -1.69 -3.55 -8.20
N ARG A 234 -1.30 -4.34 -7.20
CA ARG A 234 0.07 -4.31 -6.62
C ARG A 234 1.11 -4.70 -7.65
N GLU A 235 0.89 -5.80 -8.37
CA GLU A 235 1.80 -6.26 -9.41
C GLU A 235 1.95 -5.24 -10.55
N GLU A 236 0.87 -4.57 -10.96
CA GLU A 236 0.92 -3.47 -11.94
C GLU A 236 1.73 -2.27 -11.43
N ARG A 237 1.47 -1.84 -10.19
CA ARG A 237 2.25 -0.76 -9.53
C ARG A 237 3.73 -1.12 -9.41
N GLU A 238 4.07 -2.37 -9.11
CA GLU A 238 5.46 -2.84 -9.04
C GLU A 238 6.13 -2.83 -10.42
N ARG A 239 5.45 -3.28 -11.47
CA ARG A 239 5.96 -3.23 -12.86
C ARG A 239 6.20 -1.81 -13.32
N GLU A 240 5.26 -0.90 -13.05
CA GLU A 240 5.41 0.53 -13.38
C GLU A 240 6.57 1.15 -12.60
N ARG A 241 6.69 0.88 -11.30
CA ARG A 241 7.83 1.31 -10.49
C ARG A 241 9.15 0.80 -11.02
N GLN A 242 9.25 -0.48 -11.35
CA GLN A 242 10.46 -1.06 -11.95
C GLN A 242 10.78 -0.44 -13.32
N ARG A 243 9.76 -0.13 -14.13
CA ARG A 243 9.94 0.57 -15.40
C ARG A 243 10.49 1.98 -15.17
N ILE A 244 9.87 2.76 -14.30
CA ILE A 244 10.34 4.11 -13.93
C ILE A 244 11.76 4.05 -13.37
N ARG A 245 12.06 3.05 -12.53
CA ARG A 245 13.40 2.85 -11.97
C ARG A 245 14.42 2.58 -13.08
N LYS A 246 14.15 1.65 -14.00
CA LYS A 246 15.02 1.36 -15.15
C LYS A 246 15.21 2.57 -16.06
N GLU A 247 14.15 3.35 -16.29
CA GLU A 247 14.24 4.60 -17.05
C GLU A 247 15.16 5.59 -16.31
N ARG A 248 14.97 5.81 -15.00
CA ARG A 248 15.81 6.68 -14.17
C ARG A 248 17.28 6.22 -14.10
N GLU A 249 17.51 4.91 -13.95
CA GLU A 249 18.85 4.31 -13.98
C GLU A 249 19.51 4.51 -15.35
N GLY A 250 18.73 4.47 -16.44
CA GLY A 250 19.20 4.77 -17.79
C GLY A 250 19.70 6.21 -17.96
N PHE A 251 19.10 7.16 -17.26
CA PHE A 251 19.55 8.57 -17.22
C PHE A 251 20.57 8.86 -16.11
N TRP A 252 21.00 7.84 -15.34
CA TRP A 252 21.94 8.04 -14.25
C TRP A 252 23.39 8.14 -14.78
N PRO A 253 24.06 9.29 -14.59
CA PRO A 253 25.41 9.48 -15.08
C PRO A 253 26.40 8.68 -14.22
N LYS A 254 27.27 7.90 -14.86
CA LYS A 254 28.38 7.20 -14.19
C LYS A 254 29.57 8.13 -13.91
N LEU A 255 29.70 9.17 -14.72
CA LEU A 255 30.75 10.19 -14.67
C LEU A 255 30.07 11.56 -14.66
N CYS A 256 30.59 12.48 -13.86
CA CYS A 256 30.11 13.85 -13.74
C CYS A 256 31.30 14.81 -13.76
N TYR A 257 31.13 15.99 -14.35
CA TYR A 257 32.14 17.03 -14.23
C TYR A 257 32.06 17.71 -12.86
N SER A 258 33.23 18.04 -12.33
CA SER A 258 33.40 18.87 -11.15
C SER A 258 34.20 20.11 -11.52
N VAL A 259 33.69 21.28 -11.14
CA VAL A 259 34.33 22.58 -11.40
C VAL A 259 34.81 23.11 -10.06
N ARG A 260 36.13 23.24 -9.93
CA ARG A 260 36.82 23.74 -8.76
C ARG A 260 37.24 25.17 -9.05
N ILE A 261 36.74 26.10 -8.25
CA ILE A 261 36.94 27.55 -8.40
C ILE A 261 37.75 28.01 -7.20
N THR A 262 38.92 28.60 -7.42
CA THR A 262 39.69 29.23 -6.35
C THR A 262 39.38 30.72 -6.31
N LEU A 263 38.98 31.18 -5.14
CA LEU A 263 38.59 32.56 -4.85
C LEU A 263 39.53 33.13 -3.81
N GLU A 264 40.07 34.31 -4.10
CA GLU A 264 40.82 35.08 -3.12
C GLU A 264 39.89 36.15 -2.53
N GLY A 265 39.54 35.97 -1.24
CA GLY A 265 38.80 36.98 -0.50
C GLY A 265 39.71 38.15 -0.19
N ALA A 266 39.30 39.38 -0.53
CA ALA A 266 40.11 40.57 -0.31
C ALA A 266 40.46 40.73 1.18
N ALA A 267 41.67 40.30 1.57
CA ALA A 267 42.26 40.75 2.81
C ALA A 267 42.42 42.27 2.69
N LEU A 268 42.00 43.03 3.70
CA LEU A 268 42.24 44.46 3.76
C LEU A 268 43.74 44.71 3.56
N THR A 269 44.16 45.04 2.34
CA THR A 269 45.39 45.80 2.15
C THR A 269 45.08 47.19 2.69
N PRO A 270 45.66 47.63 3.82
CA PRO A 270 45.45 48.99 4.26
C PRO A 270 46.06 49.86 3.18
N MET A 271 45.22 50.66 2.53
CA MET A 271 45.67 51.73 1.65
C MET A 271 46.68 52.55 2.44
N SER A 272 47.95 52.40 2.06
CA SER A 272 49.08 53.02 2.74
C SER A 272 48.87 54.53 2.74
N SER A 273 48.51 55.04 3.91
CA SER A 273 48.41 56.46 4.17
C SER A 273 49.83 57.05 4.22
N ARG A 274 50.36 57.41 3.06
CA ARG A 274 51.39 58.45 2.93
C ARG A 274 50.99 59.43 1.83
N ARG A 275 50.06 60.31 2.21
CA ARG A 275 50.19 61.78 2.12
C ARG A 275 50.86 62.35 0.86
N THR A 276 50.04 63.00 0.03
CA THR A 276 50.28 64.25 -0.76
C THR A 276 51.43 64.20 -1.79
N SER A 277 51.25 64.51 -3.09
CA SER A 277 50.68 65.75 -3.62
C SER A 277 50.56 65.71 -5.16
N VAL A 278 49.51 66.38 -5.68
CA VAL A 278 49.32 67.08 -6.97
C VAL A 278 50.09 66.67 -8.23
N SER A 279 49.35 66.40 -9.31
CA SER A 279 49.53 67.01 -10.65
C SER A 279 48.33 66.69 -11.56
N SER A 280 48.02 67.65 -12.43
CA SER A 280 46.79 67.74 -13.24
C SER A 280 46.77 66.82 -14.47
N ASP A 281 45.57 66.75 -15.05
CA ASP A 281 45.22 66.49 -16.46
C ASP A 281 44.84 65.08 -16.93
N THR A 282 43.54 65.00 -17.25
CA THR A 282 42.90 64.26 -18.36
C THR A 282 42.67 62.75 -18.20
N ALA A 283 41.50 62.38 -17.70
CA ALA A 283 40.66 61.32 -18.28
C ALA A 283 39.28 61.29 -17.59
N GLN A 284 38.23 61.30 -18.41
CA GLN A 284 36.83 61.15 -18.01
C GLN A 284 36.63 59.72 -17.48
N ALA A 285 36.40 59.58 -16.17
CA ALA A 285 36.04 58.32 -15.52
C ALA A 285 34.62 58.42 -14.95
N PHE A 286 33.80 57.43 -15.31
CA PHE A 286 32.44 57.23 -14.81
C PHE A 286 32.44 57.19 -13.28
N THR A 287 31.65 58.07 -12.68
CA THR A 287 31.45 58.15 -11.23
C THR A 287 30.70 56.91 -10.74
N SER A 288 31.43 55.97 -10.13
CA SER A 288 30.84 55.05 -9.15
C SER A 288 30.79 55.79 -7.81
N THR A 289 29.57 56.01 -7.33
CA THR A 289 29.29 56.60 -6.02
C THR A 289 29.81 55.66 -4.91
N PRO A 290 30.61 56.13 -3.94
CA PRO A 290 31.07 55.29 -2.85
C PRO A 290 29.95 55.16 -1.81
N GLY A 291 29.20 54.07 -1.89
CA GLY A 291 28.25 53.66 -0.87
C GLY A 291 28.99 53.15 0.37
N LYS A 292 29.05 54.01 1.39
CA LYS A 292 29.00 53.72 2.83
C LYS A 292 29.46 52.32 3.25
N THR A 293 30.69 52.26 3.77
CA THR A 293 31.24 51.17 4.59
C THR A 293 30.25 50.81 5.70
N ILE A 294 29.66 49.61 5.63
CA ILE A 294 28.98 48.98 6.76
C ILE A 294 29.95 47.95 7.30
N GLU A 295 30.56 48.27 8.44
CA GLU A 295 31.27 47.32 9.28
C GLU A 295 30.30 46.18 9.67
N GLY A 296 30.67 44.94 9.36
CA GLY A 296 29.97 43.74 9.83
C GLY A 296 29.23 42.89 8.79
N LEU A 297 29.38 43.14 7.48
CA LEU A 297 28.92 42.19 6.46
C LEU A 297 30.05 41.22 6.13
N GLY A 298 29.86 39.93 6.45
CA GLY A 298 30.79 38.88 6.03
C GLY A 298 31.06 38.95 4.52
N PHE A 299 32.24 38.52 4.09
CA PHE A 299 32.58 38.47 2.67
C PHE A 299 31.56 37.58 1.97
N MET A 300 30.72 38.17 1.11
CA MET A 300 29.77 37.42 0.31
C MET A 300 30.14 37.56 -1.16
N CYS A 301 29.93 36.49 -1.91
CA CYS A 301 30.09 36.46 -3.34
C CYS A 301 28.93 35.69 -3.98
N ASP A 302 28.44 36.23 -5.08
CA ASP A 302 27.53 35.57 -5.99
C ASP A 302 28.34 35.06 -7.18
N LEU A 303 28.16 33.80 -7.55
CA LEU A 303 28.78 33.20 -8.73
C LEU A 303 27.71 32.79 -9.72
N SER A 304 27.94 33.04 -11.00
CA SER A 304 27.14 32.46 -12.08
C SER A 304 27.99 31.54 -12.93
N LEU A 305 27.58 30.28 -12.99
CA LEU A 305 28.20 29.23 -13.79
C LEU A 305 27.41 29.10 -15.10
N SER A 306 28.07 29.34 -16.23
CA SER A 306 27.52 29.20 -17.57
C SER A 306 28.21 28.06 -18.30
N TYR A 307 27.45 27.16 -18.93
CA TYR A 307 28.00 26.04 -19.70
C TYR A 307 27.06 25.63 -20.83
N VAL A 308 27.59 24.87 -21.80
CA VAL A 308 26.84 24.33 -22.94
C VAL A 308 26.86 22.81 -22.89
N THR A 309 25.70 22.19 -23.16
CA THR A 309 25.52 20.75 -23.26
C THR A 309 24.96 20.35 -24.63
N SER A 310 25.38 19.19 -25.13
CA SER A 310 24.95 18.62 -26.42
C SER A 310 23.70 17.75 -26.33
N SER A 311 23.29 17.32 -25.13
CA SER A 311 22.17 16.39 -24.90
C SER A 311 20.86 17.09 -24.57
N ALA A 312 20.74 18.36 -24.93
CA ALA A 312 19.50 19.09 -24.82
C ALA A 312 19.27 19.92 -26.08
N SER A 313 18.06 19.83 -26.62
CA SER A 313 17.69 20.49 -27.86
C SER A 313 16.20 20.79 -27.92
N TRP A 314 15.85 21.65 -28.86
CA TRP A 314 14.48 21.94 -29.21
C TRP A 314 14.26 21.78 -30.72
N ALA A 315 13.09 21.28 -31.12
CA ALA A 315 12.68 21.16 -32.51
C ALA A 315 11.24 21.68 -32.71
N PRO A 316 10.94 22.39 -33.83
CA PRO A 316 9.59 22.79 -34.15
C PRO A 316 8.73 21.56 -34.51
N SER A 317 7.50 21.53 -34.01
CA SER A 317 6.50 20.51 -34.31
C SER A 317 5.23 21.20 -34.80
N TYR A 318 4.64 20.67 -35.88
CA TYR A 318 3.41 21.19 -36.45
C TYR A 318 2.33 20.13 -36.30
N ASP A 319 1.26 20.42 -35.56
CA ASP A 319 0.06 19.58 -35.53
C ASP A 319 -0.99 20.20 -36.44
N LEU A 320 -1.44 19.43 -37.45
CA LEU A 320 -2.43 19.88 -38.42
C LEU A 320 -3.71 19.07 -38.24
N GLN A 321 -4.75 19.74 -37.77
CA GLN A 321 -6.08 19.15 -37.62
C GLN A 321 -6.99 19.69 -38.73
N LEU A 322 -7.50 18.77 -39.56
CA LEU A 322 -8.37 19.10 -40.69
C LEU A 322 -9.81 18.71 -40.38
N PHE A 323 -10.73 19.68 -40.48
CA PHE A 323 -12.16 19.46 -40.26
C PHE A 323 -12.88 19.39 -41.60
N THR A 324 -13.19 18.17 -42.04
CA THR A 324 -13.83 17.89 -43.35
C THR A 324 -15.27 18.41 -43.44
N THR A 325 -15.96 18.61 -42.32
CA THR A 325 -17.35 19.07 -42.26
C THR A 325 -17.50 20.56 -42.56
N ASN A 326 -16.51 21.38 -42.20
CA ASN A 326 -16.53 22.84 -42.38
C ASN A 326 -15.50 23.34 -43.40
N ASN A 327 -14.70 22.43 -43.99
CA ASN A 327 -13.58 22.76 -44.87
C ASN A 327 -12.61 23.77 -44.25
N THR A 328 -12.37 23.64 -42.94
CA THR A 328 -11.44 24.46 -42.16
C THR A 328 -10.33 23.58 -41.60
N GLY A 329 -9.16 24.16 -41.36
CA GLY A 329 -8.02 23.49 -40.73
C GLY A 329 -7.46 24.35 -39.61
N MET A 330 -6.94 23.70 -38.57
CA MET A 330 -6.19 24.32 -37.49
C MET A 330 -4.75 23.83 -37.56
N LEU A 331 -3.81 24.78 -37.62
CA LEU A 331 -2.38 24.51 -37.54
C LEU A 331 -1.89 24.98 -36.17
N CYS A 332 -1.49 24.04 -35.32
CA CYS A 332 -0.83 24.32 -34.06
C CYS A 332 0.68 24.29 -34.26
N TYR A 333 1.35 25.37 -33.86
CA TYR A 333 2.80 25.46 -33.84
C TYR A 333 3.30 25.17 -32.43
N ASP A 334 3.97 24.04 -32.27
CA ASP A 334 4.45 23.53 -31.00
C ASP A 334 5.97 23.43 -30.96
N ALA A 335 6.50 23.47 -29.74
CA ALA A 335 7.90 23.36 -29.43
C ALA A 335 8.19 22.01 -28.76
N ARG A 336 8.87 21.09 -29.46
CA ARG A 336 9.29 19.82 -28.84
C ARG A 336 10.66 20.02 -28.19
N ILE A 337 10.71 19.89 -26.87
CA ILE A 337 11.95 19.96 -26.10
C ILE A 337 12.40 18.55 -25.75
N THR A 338 13.66 18.24 -25.99
CA THR A 338 14.28 16.99 -25.58
C THR A 338 15.41 17.32 -24.62
N ASN A 339 15.31 16.83 -23.38
CA ASN A 339 16.37 16.91 -22.39
C ASN A 339 16.81 15.49 -22.03
N GLU A 340 17.98 15.11 -22.48
CA GLU A 340 18.66 13.85 -22.15
C GLU A 340 19.84 14.10 -21.18
N THR A 341 19.91 15.30 -20.59
CA THR A 341 20.88 15.59 -19.53
C THR A 341 20.41 14.98 -18.22
N SER A 342 21.35 14.63 -17.35
CA SER A 342 21.08 14.15 -15.99
C SER A 342 20.69 15.27 -15.01
N GLU A 343 20.31 16.45 -15.52
CA GLU A 343 20.07 17.65 -14.73
C GLU A 343 18.62 18.10 -14.78
N THR A 344 18.11 18.54 -13.63
CA THR A 344 16.82 19.22 -13.52
C THR A 344 17.01 20.75 -13.61
N TRP A 345 16.15 21.39 -14.41
CA TRP A 345 16.09 22.85 -14.55
C TRP A 345 14.84 23.36 -13.84
N SER A 346 14.93 23.60 -12.53
CA SER A 346 13.81 24.12 -11.74
C SER A 346 13.69 25.66 -11.86
N ASN A 347 12.46 26.16 -11.83
CA ASN A 347 12.13 27.59 -11.74
C ASN A 347 12.68 28.51 -12.86
N CYS A 348 12.92 27.97 -14.06
CA CYS A 348 13.42 28.74 -15.20
C CYS A 348 12.42 28.74 -16.37
N LYS A 349 12.31 29.87 -17.07
CA LYS A 349 11.64 29.95 -18.38
C LYS A 349 12.68 29.69 -19.47
N PRO A 350 12.56 28.61 -20.26
CA PRO A 350 13.50 28.35 -21.34
C PRO A 350 13.29 29.37 -22.48
N TYR A 351 14.39 29.78 -23.10
CA TYR A 351 14.42 30.59 -24.31
C TYR A 351 14.81 29.69 -25.49
N PHE A 352 14.13 29.84 -26.63
CA PHE A 352 14.44 29.08 -27.85
C PHE A 352 15.15 30.00 -28.84
N LEU A 353 16.30 29.57 -29.36
CA LEU A 353 16.99 30.25 -30.45
C LEU A 353 17.08 29.34 -31.68
N ASP A 354 16.55 29.83 -32.79
CA ASP A 354 16.72 29.23 -34.09
C ASP A 354 18.00 29.74 -34.77
N LEU A 355 18.80 28.83 -35.33
CA LEU A 355 19.97 29.16 -36.16
C LEU A 355 19.59 29.70 -37.56
N ARG A 356 18.32 30.04 -37.80
CA ARG A 356 17.81 30.51 -39.10
C ARG A 356 17.71 32.04 -39.26
N THR A 357 18.31 32.81 -38.36
CA THR A 357 18.58 34.25 -38.61
C THR A 357 20.00 34.47 -39.11
N ALA A 358 20.34 33.84 -40.24
CA ALA A 358 21.48 34.21 -41.05
C ALA A 358 21.20 33.80 -42.50
N PHE A 359 20.53 34.68 -43.24
CA PHE A 359 20.73 34.96 -44.68
C PHE A 359 19.65 35.99 -45.07
N GLN A 360 19.97 37.28 -44.88
CA GLN A 360 19.41 38.32 -45.73
C GLN A 360 20.14 38.20 -47.09
N LEU A 361 19.38 38.02 -48.16
CA LEU A 361 19.76 38.49 -49.49
C LEU A 361 19.21 39.90 -49.66
#